data_AF-A0A1V4UKC2-F1
#
_entry.id   AF-A0A1V4UKC2-F1
#
_cell.length_a   1.000
_cell.length_b   1.000
_cell.length_c   1.000
_cell.angle_alpha   90.00
_cell.angle_beta   90.00
_cell.angle_gamma   90.00
#
_symmetry.space_group_name_H-M   'P 1'
#
loop_
_entity.id
_entity.type
_entity.pdbx_description
1 polymer ?
#
loop_
_entity_poly.entity_id
_entity_poly.type
_entity_poly.pdbx_seq_one_letter_code
_entity_poly.pdbx_strand_id
1 'polypeptide(L)' 'MSDRKQTCDVCGREAIGIQSLGCCASTVCEEHADPQMRSMKPGEKKEWGICFFHRFG' A
#
# COMPACT_ATOMS: atom_id res chain seq x y z
N MET A 1 18.43 -6.38 2.43
CA MET A 1 17.39 -6.64 1.41
C MET A 1 16.28 -5.62 1.62
N SER A 2 16.29 -4.52 0.86
CA SER A 2 15.21 -3.53 0.88
C SER A 2 14.79 -3.21 -0.55
N ASP A 3 14.37 -4.25 -1.27
CA ASP A 3 13.71 -4.09 -2.57
C ASP A 3 12.22 -3.83 -2.30
N ARG A 4 11.92 -2.67 -1.70
CA ARG A 4 10.52 -2.23 -1.59
C ARG A 4 10.12 -1.87 -3.01
N LYS A 5 9.26 -2.67 -3.62
CA LYS A 5 8.66 -2.34 -4.91
C LYS A 5 8.04 -0.94 -4.80
N GLN A 6 8.65 0.04 -5.46
CA GLN A 6 8.22 1.45 -5.39
C GLN A 6 7.26 1.81 -6.52
N THR A 7 6.76 0.82 -7.26
CA THR A 7 5.85 1.03 -8.39
C THR A 7 4.51 0.36 -8.13
N CYS A 8 3.45 1.03 -8.59
CA CYS A 8 2.09 0.57 -8.49
C CYS A 8 1.87 -0.63 -9.42
N ASP A 9 1.32 -1.71 -8.88
CA ASP A 9 1.02 -2.93 -9.64
C ASP A 9 -0.06 -2.73 -10.71
N VAL A 10 -0.85 -1.65 -10.60
CA VAL A 10 -1.96 -1.36 -11.52
C VAL A 10 -1.52 -0.50 -12.71
N CYS A 11 -0.73 0.56 -12.46
CA CYS A 11 -0.38 1.54 -13.49
C CYS A 11 1.11 1.87 -13.61
N GLY A 12 1.97 1.27 -12.78
CA GLY A 12 3.42 1.46 -12.82
C GLY A 12 3.96 2.77 -12.25
N ARG A 13 3.10 3.71 -11.82
CA ARG A 13 3.51 4.96 -11.16
C ARG A 13 4.13 4.70 -9.79
N GLU A 14 4.72 5.73 -9.18
CA GLU A 14 5.24 5.64 -7.82
C GLU A 14 4.17 5.18 -6.83
N ALA A 15 4.47 4.10 -6.11
CA ALA A 15 3.58 3.55 -5.11
C ALA A 15 3.77 4.28 -3.78
N ILE A 16 2.66 4.55 -3.11
CA ILE A 16 2.63 5.17 -1.78
C ILE A 16 2.62 4.11 -0.66
N GLY A 17 2.46 2.83 -1.01
CA GLY A 17 2.53 1.73 -0.06
C GLY A 17 1.92 0.43 -0.56
N ILE A 18 1.68 -0.49 0.38
CA ILE A 18 1.09 -1.80 0.11
C ILE A 18 -0.27 -1.88 0.78
N GLN A 19 -1.25 -2.40 0.05
CA GLN A 19 -2.53 -2.82 0.61
C GLN A 19 -2.77 -4.30 0.37
N SER A 20 -3.20 -5.00 1.42
CA SER A 20 -3.62 -6.40 1.40
C SER A 20 -5.08 -6.49 1.80
N LEU A 21 -5.89 -7.04 0.90
CA LEU A 21 -7.34 -7.20 1.07
C LEU A 21 -7.67 -8.69 0.99
N GLY A 22 -7.34 -9.42 2.05
CA GLY A 22 -7.56 -10.86 2.12
C GLY A 22 -6.36 -11.67 1.64
N CYS A 23 -6.53 -12.40 0.52
CA CYS A 23 -5.50 -13.30 -0.01
C CYS A 23 -4.48 -12.63 -0.93
N CYS A 24 -4.74 -11.39 -1.37
CA CYS A 24 -3.89 -10.67 -2.30
C CYS A 24 -3.37 -9.37 -1.66
N ALA A 25 -2.07 -9.14 -1.85
CA ALA A 25 -1.40 -7.88 -1.53
C ALA A 25 -0.90 -7.23 -2.81
N SER A 26 -1.04 -5.92 -2.91
CA SER A 26 -0.58 -5.14 -4.06
C SER A 26 -0.02 -3.81 -3.61
N THR A 27 1.00 -3.37 -4.33
CA THR A 27 1.65 -2.07 -4.18
C THR A 27 0.85 -1.06 -5.00
N VAL A 28 0.45 0.06 -4.39
CA VAL A 28 -0.52 0.99 -4.99
C VAL A 28 -0.03 2.43 -4.91
N CYS A 29 -0.26 3.20 -5.98
CA CYS A 29 -0.07 4.65 -5.99
C CYS A 29 -1.28 5.36 -5.35
N GLU A 30 -1.20 6.68 -5.17
CA GLU A 30 -2.27 7.46 -4.55
C GLU A 30 -3.64 7.29 -5.21
N GLU A 31 -3.70 7.18 -6.54
CA GLU A 31 -4.97 7.01 -7.27
C GLU A 31 -5.60 5.63 -7.07
N HIS A 32 -4.78 4.57 -6.99
CA HIS A 32 -5.24 3.19 -6.84
C HIS A 32 -5.31 2.74 -5.37
N ALA A 33 -4.80 3.56 -4.45
CA ALA A 33 -4.85 3.28 -3.02
C ALA A 33 -6.24 3.47 -2.45
N ASP A 34 -6.60 2.58 -1.52
CA ASP A 34 -7.81 2.70 -0.73
C ASP A 34 -7.88 4.09 -0.06
N PRO A 35 -9.07 4.76 -0.03
CA PRO A 35 -9.22 6.05 0.63
C PRO A 35 -8.66 6.08 2.05
N GLN A 36 -8.80 4.99 2.81
CA GLN A 36 -8.29 4.90 4.17
C GLN A 36 -6.76 4.95 4.21
N MET A 37 -6.09 4.32 3.25
CA MET A 37 -4.64 4.34 3.10
C MET A 37 -4.13 5.72 2.71
N ARG A 38 -4.86 6.45 1.86
CA ARG A 38 -4.55 7.85 1.52
C ARG A 38 -4.65 8.81 2.71
N SER A 39 -5.45 8.48 3.71
CA SER A 39 -5.53 9.26 4.95
C SER A 39 -4.51 8.85 6.02
N MET A 40 -3.74 7.78 5.81
CA MET A 40 -2.69 7.33 6.75
C MET A 40 -1.47 8.24 6.70
N LYS A 41 -0.70 8.31 7.77
CA LYS A 41 0.59 9.02 7.78
C LYS A 41 1.66 8.19 7.07
N PRO A 42 2.70 8.82 6.48
CA PRO A 42 3.85 8.09 5.96
C PRO A 42 4.47 7.18 7.03
N GLY A 43 4.74 5.93 6.69
CA GLY A 43 5.25 4.90 7.62
C GLY A 43 4.19 4.25 8.52
N GLU A 44 2.92 4.67 8.46
CA GLU A 44 1.85 4.07 9.26
C GLU A 44 1.45 2.70 8.68
N LYS A 45 1.17 1.76 9.57
CA LYS A 45 0.60 0.44 9.24
C LYS A 45 -0.71 0.23 10.01
N LYS A 46 -1.75 -0.21 9.32
CA LYS A 46 -3.03 -0.64 9.91
C LYS A 46 -3.33 -2.06 9.50
N GLU A 47 -3.84 -2.87 10.42
CA GLU A 47 -4.15 -4.27 10.17
C GLU A 47 -5.46 -4.69 10.84
N TRP A 48 -6.23 -5.52 10.14
CA TRP A 48 -7.52 -6.04 10.55
C TRP A 48 -7.61 -7.51 10.14
N GLY A 49 -7.05 -8.38 10.98
CA GLY A 49 -6.93 -9.80 10.67
C GLY A 49 -5.98 -10.04 9.49
N ILE A 50 -6.50 -10.61 8.40
CA ILE A 50 -5.71 -10.92 7.19
C ILE A 50 -5.52 -9.71 6.27
N CYS A 51 -6.29 -8.63 6.47
CA CYS A 51 -6.17 -7.40 5.70
C CYS A 51 -5.22 -6.43 6.39
N PHE A 52 -4.38 -5.74 5.63
CA PHE A 52 -3.52 -4.68 6.18
C PHE A 52 -3.19 -3.62 5.14
N PHE A 53 -2.97 -2.39 5.59
CA PHE A 53 -2.40 -1.30 4.82
C PHE A 53 -1.07 -0.89 5.45
N HIS A 54 -0.07 -0.65 4.62
CA HIS A 54 1.23 -0.13 5.03
C HIS A 54 1.60 1.00 4.09
N ARG A 55 1.56 2.23 4.59
CA ARG A 55 1.99 3.41 3.86
C ARG A 55 3.50 3.54 3.93
N PHE A 56 4.17 3.66 2.80
CA PHE A 56 5.61 3.91 2.77
C PHE A 56 5.90 5.27 3.41
N GLY A 57 7.06 5.35 4.07
CA GLY A 57 7.55 6.54 4.77
C GLY A 57 8.85 7.01 4.17
#